data_AF-Q2IXL1-F1
#
_entry.id   AF-Q2IXL1-F1
#
_cell.length_a   1.000
_cell.length_b   1.000
_cell.length_c   1.000
_cell.angle_alpha   90.00
_cell.angle_beta   90.00
_cell.angle_gamma   90.00
#
_symmetry.space_group_name_H-M   'P 1'
#
loop_
_entity.id
_entity.type
_entity.pdbx_description
1 polymer ?
#
loop_
_entity_poly.entity_id
_entity_poly.type
_entity_poly.pdbx_seq_one_letter_code
_entity_poly.pdbx_strand_id
1 'polypeptide(L)'
;MRALVILLLIAAAALAGWLYFHGSFDSYRQKTGEAFIRVGDFRAAHLPSANYAGHYLPYALFALRAYDPAGPGGSPKLNALLERPAPDDPARSRITAELRGGWLGDWALIEQGEGPLPCPDGDGQCGGRALGGLGYKVFSSQARNEIVVAFRGTDFKEAHDWIANLRWVTRFLPYYDQYAQVQRHIGPILDRALAAHKLADPTIVATGHSLGGGLAQQAAYKDGRIRAVYAFDPSTVTGYYDPGVPGKENSVGLLIDRVYQRGEVLAYLRFLMTQLYPVAAFNPQIRTVRFSFGAEGGVVARHNMADLAAGLLETSGTPEAWAARALPLPNAPGSDPGETWIYRLVDWINRK
;
A
#
# COMPACT_ATOMS: atom_id res chain seq x y z
N MET A 1 9.00 -32.79 -11.22
CA MET A 1 8.14 -32.04 -10.27
C MET A 1 8.29 -30.51 -10.41
N ARG A 2 9.49 -29.93 -10.27
CA ARG A 2 9.70 -28.46 -10.40
C ARG A 2 9.27 -27.86 -11.75
N ALA A 3 9.62 -28.51 -12.87
CA ALA A 3 9.22 -28.04 -14.21
C ALA A 3 7.70 -28.06 -14.43
N LEU A 4 7.00 -29.05 -13.86
CA LEU A 4 5.54 -29.17 -13.94
C LEU A 4 4.84 -28.04 -13.17
N VAL A 5 5.35 -27.69 -11.98
CA VAL A 5 4.84 -26.56 -11.19
C VAL A 5 5.03 -25.24 -11.93
N ILE A 6 6.19 -25.03 -12.54
CA ILE A 6 6.48 -23.82 -13.33
C ILE A 6 5.52 -23.72 -14.53
N LEU A 7 5.31 -24.81 -15.27
CA LEU A 7 4.38 -24.84 -16.41
C LEU A 7 2.93 -24.57 -16.00
N LEU A 8 2.47 -25.14 -14.88
CA LEU A 8 1.13 -24.89 -14.34
C LEU A 8 0.93 -23.43 -13.94
N LEU A 9 1.96 -22.79 -13.36
CA LEU A 9 1.91 -21.38 -13.00
C LEU A 9 1.90 -20.46 -14.23
N ILE A 10 2.68 -20.79 -15.26
CA ILE A 10 2.66 -20.05 -16.53
C ILE A 10 1.29 -20.18 -17.19
N ALA A 11 0.71 -21.39 -17.23
CA ALA A 11 -0.62 -21.61 -17.79
C ALA A 11 -1.71 -20.88 -16.99
N ALA A 12 -1.64 -20.89 -15.65
CA ALA A 12 -2.56 -20.14 -14.79
C ALA A 12 -2.42 -18.63 -14.99
N ALA A 13 -1.20 -18.11 -15.13
CA ALA A 13 -0.94 -16.70 -15.41
C ALA A 13 -1.44 -16.30 -16.83
N ALA A 14 -1.26 -17.18 -17.82
CA ALA A 14 -1.75 -16.97 -19.18
C ALA A 14 -3.28 -16.99 -19.24
N LEU A 15 -3.93 -17.92 -18.54
CA LEU A 15 -5.40 -17.99 -18.44
C LEU A 15 -5.95 -16.79 -17.66
N ALA A 16 -5.29 -16.39 -16.57
CA ALA A 16 -5.61 -15.17 -15.83
C ALA A 16 -5.48 -13.92 -16.71
N GLY A 17 -4.40 -13.82 -17.47
CA GLY A 17 -4.21 -12.75 -18.46
C GLY A 17 -5.31 -12.77 -19.52
N TRP A 18 -5.63 -13.93 -20.07
CA TRP A 18 -6.70 -14.08 -21.06
C TRP A 18 -8.07 -13.68 -20.50
N LEU A 19 -8.44 -14.16 -19.31
CA LEU A 19 -9.68 -13.80 -18.60
C LEU A 19 -9.72 -12.31 -18.25
N TYR A 20 -8.58 -11.72 -17.88
CA TYR A 20 -8.44 -10.28 -17.67
C TYR A 20 -8.73 -9.53 -18.99
N PHE A 21 -8.14 -9.94 -20.11
CA PHE A 21 -8.32 -9.26 -21.40
C PHE A 21 -9.69 -9.47 -22.06
N HIS A 22 -10.37 -10.60 -21.82
CA HIS A 22 -11.50 -11.02 -22.66
C HIS A 22 -12.83 -11.27 -21.93
N GLY A 23 -12.87 -11.43 -20.60
CA GLY A 23 -13.93 -12.28 -20.03
C GLY A 23 -15.00 -11.66 -19.12
N SER A 24 -14.67 -10.92 -18.05
CA SER A 24 -15.64 -10.91 -16.93
C SER A 24 -15.57 -9.75 -15.93
N PHE A 25 -14.67 -8.78 -16.07
CA PHE A 25 -14.49 -7.79 -15.00
C PHE A 25 -15.02 -6.40 -15.36
N ASP A 26 -15.92 -5.86 -14.51
CA ASP A 26 -16.30 -4.42 -14.45
C ASP A 26 -15.08 -3.49 -14.52
N SER A 27 -13.93 -4.04 -14.14
CA SER A 27 -12.63 -3.43 -14.16
C SER A 27 -12.20 -2.87 -15.55
N TYR A 28 -12.73 -3.34 -16.68
CA TYR A 28 -12.42 -2.78 -18.01
C TYR A 28 -13.28 -1.57 -18.39
N ARG A 29 -14.44 -1.39 -17.75
CA ARG A 29 -15.40 -0.32 -18.08
C ARG A 29 -15.09 1.01 -17.43
N GLN A 30 -14.08 1.08 -16.56
CA GLN A 30 -13.72 2.31 -15.87
C GLN A 30 -13.37 3.39 -16.90
N LYS A 31 -14.11 4.49 -16.88
CA LYS A 31 -13.86 5.63 -17.75
C LYS A 31 -12.83 6.56 -17.10
N THR A 32 -12.22 7.42 -17.90
CA THR A 32 -11.39 8.52 -17.39
C THR A 32 -12.22 9.39 -16.44
N GLY A 33 -11.65 9.77 -15.30
CA GLY A 33 -12.37 10.54 -14.26
C GLY A 33 -13.25 9.70 -13.32
N GLU A 34 -13.25 8.38 -13.46
CA GLU A 34 -13.89 7.48 -12.50
C GLU A 34 -12.84 6.87 -11.54
N ALA A 35 -13.26 6.61 -10.31
CA ALA A 35 -12.66 5.68 -9.38
C ALA A 35 -13.55 4.43 -9.29
N PHE A 36 -12.92 3.27 -9.33
CA PHE A 36 -13.57 1.98 -9.07
C PHE A 36 -13.33 1.63 -7.60
N ILE A 37 -14.39 1.44 -6.81
CA ILE A 37 -14.28 1.09 -5.39
C ILE A 37 -15.05 -0.20 -5.13
N ARG A 38 -14.41 -1.15 -4.45
CA ARG A 38 -14.96 -2.45 -4.05
C ARG A 38 -14.58 -2.75 -2.60
N VAL A 39 -15.51 -3.24 -1.78
CA VAL A 39 -15.25 -3.62 -0.37
C VAL A 39 -15.33 -5.14 -0.23
N GLY A 40 -14.23 -5.80 0.16
CA GLY A 40 -14.12 -7.25 0.11
C GLY A 40 -14.49 -7.82 -1.26
N ASP A 41 -15.38 -8.81 -1.25
CA ASP A 41 -16.00 -9.39 -2.46
C ASP A 41 -17.40 -8.79 -2.78
N PHE A 42 -17.82 -7.74 -2.06
CA PHE A 42 -19.11 -7.08 -2.28
C PHE A 42 -19.08 -6.12 -3.48
N ARG A 43 -20.28 -5.62 -3.86
CA ARG A 43 -20.51 -4.80 -5.08
C ARG A 43 -19.44 -3.74 -5.29
N ALA A 44 -18.95 -3.67 -6.52
CA ALA A 44 -18.13 -2.58 -6.98
C ALA A 44 -18.98 -1.40 -7.45
N ALA A 45 -18.45 -0.18 -7.31
CA ALA A 45 -19.05 1.04 -7.81
C ALA A 45 -18.05 1.84 -8.64
N HIS A 46 -18.53 2.40 -9.74
CA HIS A 46 -17.84 3.43 -10.50
C HIS A 46 -18.32 4.79 -10.01
N LEU A 47 -17.41 5.57 -9.44
CA LEU A 47 -17.73 6.80 -8.74
C LEU A 47 -16.81 7.93 -9.25
N PRO A 48 -17.22 9.21 -9.20
CA PRO A 48 -16.36 10.30 -9.67
C PRO A 48 -15.05 10.37 -8.88
N SER A 49 -13.89 10.27 -9.54
CA SER A 49 -12.58 10.25 -8.87
C SER A 49 -12.30 11.52 -8.07
N ALA A 50 -12.83 12.65 -8.54
CA ALA A 50 -12.73 13.97 -7.90
C ALA A 50 -13.25 14.01 -6.45
N ASN A 51 -14.17 13.10 -6.08
CA ASN A 51 -14.76 13.07 -4.75
C ASN A 51 -13.91 12.25 -3.76
N TYR A 52 -13.00 11.41 -4.25
CA TYR A 52 -12.25 10.45 -3.42
C TYR A 52 -10.74 10.65 -3.46
N ALA A 53 -10.18 11.25 -4.52
CA ALA A 53 -8.74 11.38 -4.69
C ALA A 53 -8.04 12.05 -3.49
N GLY A 54 -8.64 13.10 -2.92
CA GLY A 54 -8.06 13.83 -1.79
C GLY A 54 -8.01 13.04 -0.49
N HIS A 55 -8.83 11.98 -0.37
CA HIS A 55 -8.75 11.06 0.78
C HIS A 55 -7.43 10.28 0.77
N TYR A 56 -6.93 9.94 -0.42
CA TYR A 56 -5.73 9.12 -0.59
C TYR A 56 -4.45 9.93 -0.78
N LEU A 57 -4.59 11.20 -1.18
CA LEU A 57 -3.48 12.02 -1.60
C LEU A 57 -2.40 12.23 -0.51
N PRO A 58 -2.71 12.60 0.75
CA PRO A 58 -1.67 12.75 1.78
C PRO A 58 -0.84 11.47 1.95
N TYR A 59 -1.51 10.31 2.01
CA TYR A 59 -0.86 9.01 2.19
C TYR A 59 -0.04 8.58 0.96
N ALA A 60 -0.47 8.95 -0.24
CA ALA A 60 0.30 8.78 -1.47
C ALA A 60 1.58 9.63 -1.45
N LEU A 61 1.49 10.89 -1.01
CA LEU A 61 2.64 11.77 -0.87
C LEU A 61 3.62 11.22 0.19
N PHE A 62 3.14 10.68 1.31
CA PHE A 62 4.00 10.05 2.31
C PHE A 62 4.65 8.75 1.78
N ALA A 63 3.91 7.92 1.06
CA ALA A 63 4.46 6.73 0.40
C ALA A 63 5.57 7.10 -0.61
N LEU A 64 5.41 8.20 -1.34
CA LEU A 64 6.44 8.74 -2.23
C LEU A 64 7.66 9.27 -1.46
N ARG A 65 7.43 10.04 -0.37
CA ARG A 65 8.51 10.59 0.47
C ARG A 65 9.35 9.52 1.18
N ALA A 66 8.80 8.33 1.38
CA ALA A 66 9.56 7.20 1.93
C ALA A 66 10.72 6.77 1.03
N TYR A 67 10.68 7.10 -0.27
CA TYR A 67 11.79 6.85 -1.20
C TYR A 67 12.90 7.90 -1.16
N ASP A 68 12.65 9.07 -0.58
CA ASP A 68 13.65 10.12 -0.50
C ASP A 68 14.74 9.73 0.50
N PRO A 69 16.03 9.97 0.20
CA PRO A 69 17.11 9.67 1.13
C PRO A 69 16.96 10.48 2.43
N ALA A 70 17.45 9.93 3.53
CA ALA A 70 17.66 10.68 4.76
C ALA A 70 18.67 11.81 4.54
N GLY A 71 18.31 13.06 4.88
CA GLY A 71 19.24 14.20 4.90
C GLY A 71 18.66 15.52 4.39
N PRO A 72 19.49 16.58 4.34
CA PRO A 72 19.07 17.95 3.98
C PRO A 72 18.82 18.15 2.48
N GLY A 73 19.04 17.13 1.63
CA GLY A 73 18.91 17.19 0.17
C GLY A 73 17.49 17.34 -0.37
N GLY A 74 16.50 17.60 0.49
CA GLY A 74 15.10 17.75 0.13
C GLY A 74 14.41 16.42 -0.21
N SER A 75 13.32 16.52 -0.96
CA SER A 75 12.49 15.38 -1.36
C SER A 75 12.58 15.15 -2.88
N PRO A 76 13.67 14.55 -3.40
CA PRO A 76 13.91 14.43 -4.84
C PRO A 76 12.81 13.68 -5.59
N LYS A 77 12.18 12.65 -5.03
CA LYS A 77 11.07 11.94 -5.68
C LYS A 77 9.78 12.76 -5.66
N LEU A 78 9.56 13.53 -4.60
CA LEU A 78 8.48 14.51 -4.53
C LEU A 78 8.70 15.67 -5.50
N ASN A 79 9.95 16.06 -5.74
CA ASN A 79 10.32 17.08 -6.72
C ASN A 79 10.21 16.53 -8.15
N ALA A 80 10.46 15.24 -8.37
CA ALA A 80 10.21 14.59 -9.66
C ALA A 80 8.72 14.60 -10.08
N LEU A 81 7.77 14.78 -9.14
CA LEU A 81 6.37 15.08 -9.51
C LEU A 81 6.25 16.36 -10.34
N LEU A 82 7.13 17.33 -10.11
CA LEU A 82 7.19 18.61 -10.82
C LEU A 82 7.79 18.48 -12.23
N GLU A 83 8.44 17.34 -12.52
CA GLU A 83 9.22 17.09 -13.75
C GLU A 83 8.51 16.13 -14.72
N ARG A 84 7.27 15.67 -14.44
CA ARG A 84 6.44 14.98 -15.44
C ARG A 84 6.32 15.85 -16.70
N PRO A 85 6.12 15.28 -17.90
CA PRO A 85 6.13 16.02 -19.16
C PRO A 85 4.91 16.95 -19.25
N ALA A 86 5.06 18.12 -18.64
CA ALA A 86 4.72 19.40 -19.20
C ALA A 86 5.98 20.27 -19.00
N PRO A 87 7.06 20.05 -19.78
CA PRO A 87 8.33 20.73 -19.56
C PRO A 87 8.24 22.26 -19.76
N ASP A 88 7.14 22.76 -20.31
CA ASP A 88 7.04 24.14 -20.81
C ASP A 88 5.90 24.96 -20.17
N ASP A 89 5.28 24.51 -19.08
CA ASP A 89 4.23 25.28 -18.37
C ASP A 89 4.62 25.62 -16.91
N PRO A 90 5.26 26.78 -16.68
CA PRO A 90 5.60 27.28 -15.35
C PRO A 90 4.41 27.46 -14.40
N ALA A 91 3.18 27.58 -14.90
CA ALA A 91 1.98 27.69 -14.07
C ALA A 91 1.65 26.36 -13.39
N ARG A 92 1.80 25.23 -14.10
CA ARG A 92 1.58 23.88 -13.54
C ARG A 92 2.58 23.51 -12.45
N SER A 93 3.86 23.88 -12.59
CA SER A 93 4.87 23.59 -11.56
C SER A 93 4.61 24.38 -10.25
N ARG A 94 4.15 25.63 -10.34
CA ARG A 94 3.78 26.44 -9.16
C ARG A 94 2.53 25.91 -8.47
N ILE A 95 1.49 25.58 -9.24
CA ILE A 95 0.26 24.97 -8.73
C ILE A 95 0.60 23.69 -7.97
N THR A 96 1.47 22.83 -8.50
CA THR A 96 1.85 21.57 -7.85
C THR A 96 2.56 21.79 -6.51
N ALA A 97 3.43 22.79 -6.41
CA ALA A 97 4.13 23.13 -5.16
C ALA A 97 3.20 23.74 -4.10
N GLU A 98 2.30 24.65 -4.50
CA GLU A 98 1.30 25.27 -3.62
C GLU A 98 0.28 24.25 -3.12
N LEU A 99 -0.25 23.41 -4.02
CA LEU A 99 -1.15 22.32 -3.67
C LEU A 99 -0.49 21.37 -2.67
N ARG A 100 0.76 20.97 -2.92
CA ARG A 100 1.53 20.13 -1.98
C ARG A 100 1.67 20.78 -0.61
N GLY A 101 1.94 22.08 -0.55
CA GLY A 101 2.01 22.84 0.69
C GLY A 101 0.68 22.81 1.46
N GLY A 102 -0.45 22.96 0.76
CA GLY A 102 -1.78 22.85 1.37
C GLY A 102 -2.06 21.47 1.96
N TRP A 103 -1.69 20.39 1.28
CA TRP A 103 -1.96 19.02 1.73
C TRP A 103 -1.03 18.52 2.86
N LEU A 104 0.20 19.04 2.94
CA LEU A 104 1.22 18.58 3.89
C LEU A 104 1.62 19.62 4.95
N GLY A 105 1.00 20.80 4.96
CA GLY A 105 1.48 21.97 5.70
C GLY A 105 1.53 21.79 7.23
N ASP A 106 0.70 20.91 7.79
CA ASP A 106 0.60 20.62 9.22
C ASP A 106 1.40 19.38 9.67
N TRP A 107 2.13 18.75 8.75
CA TRP A 107 2.84 17.49 9.02
C TRP A 107 4.33 17.69 9.29
N ALA A 108 4.80 17.14 10.41
CA ALA A 108 6.20 17.07 10.77
C ALA A 108 6.75 15.66 10.59
N LEU A 109 7.95 15.53 10.02
CA LEU A 109 8.72 14.28 10.10
C LEU A 109 9.32 14.17 11.51
N ILE A 110 8.94 13.13 12.26
CA ILE A 110 9.34 12.94 13.66
C ILE A 110 10.31 11.78 13.86
N GLU A 111 10.34 10.81 12.94
CA GLU A 111 11.26 9.69 12.97
C GLU A 111 11.51 9.17 11.56
N GLN A 112 12.67 8.58 11.32
CA GLN A 112 12.97 7.86 10.09
C GLN A 112 14.06 6.81 10.33
N GLY A 113 14.09 5.79 9.49
CA GLY A 113 15.18 4.83 9.44
C GLY A 113 15.43 4.35 8.02
N GLU A 114 16.70 4.12 7.69
CA GLU A 114 17.12 3.55 6.42
C GLU A 114 18.14 2.44 6.62
N GLY A 115 18.05 1.42 5.77
CA GLY A 115 18.92 0.26 5.81
C GLY A 115 18.38 -0.86 6.70
N PRO A 116 19.17 -1.93 6.85
CA PRO A 116 18.78 -3.06 7.68
C PRO A 116 18.68 -2.62 9.14
N LEU A 117 17.55 -2.93 9.79
CA LEU A 117 17.42 -2.77 11.23
C LEU A 117 18.15 -3.93 11.93
N PRO A 118 18.94 -3.65 12.97
CA PRO A 118 19.72 -4.68 13.66
C PRO A 118 18.78 -5.66 14.36
N CYS A 119 19.16 -6.93 14.39
CA CYS A 119 18.48 -7.88 15.25
C CYS A 119 18.59 -7.40 16.72
N PRO A 120 17.50 -7.38 17.50
CA PRO A 120 17.59 -7.07 18.92
C PRO A 120 18.57 -8.02 19.64
N ASP A 121 19.36 -7.46 20.56
CA ASP A 121 20.37 -8.22 21.29
C ASP A 121 19.76 -9.44 22.01
N GLY A 122 20.41 -10.60 21.89
CA GLY A 122 19.97 -11.85 22.51
C GLY A 122 18.92 -12.64 21.73
N ASP A 123 18.39 -12.12 20.62
CA ASP A 123 17.48 -12.87 19.75
C ASP A 123 18.27 -13.72 18.73
N GLY A 124 18.66 -14.94 19.15
CA GLY A 124 19.35 -15.91 18.29
C GLY A 124 18.54 -16.36 17.06
N GLN A 125 17.29 -15.92 16.91
CA GLN A 125 16.36 -16.33 15.85
C GLN A 125 16.46 -15.50 14.57
N CYS A 126 17.36 -14.52 14.47
CA CYS A 126 17.51 -13.73 13.24
C CYS A 126 18.23 -14.48 12.09
N GLY A 127 18.78 -15.68 12.34
CA GLY A 127 19.20 -16.61 11.29
C GLY A 127 20.33 -16.13 10.35
N GLY A 128 20.88 -14.93 10.54
CA GLY A 128 21.97 -14.39 9.71
C GLY A 128 21.93 -12.87 9.51
N ARG A 129 22.55 -12.41 8.43
CA ARG A 129 22.69 -10.99 8.07
C ARG A 129 21.34 -10.37 7.69
N ALA A 130 20.99 -9.26 8.33
CA ALA A 130 19.82 -8.46 7.99
C ALA A 130 19.89 -7.99 6.52
N LEU A 131 18.83 -8.25 5.75
CA LEU A 131 18.75 -7.78 4.37
C LEU A 131 18.53 -6.27 4.35
N GLY A 132 19.28 -5.57 3.51
CA GLY A 132 19.12 -4.13 3.32
C GLY A 132 17.83 -3.77 2.57
N GLY A 133 17.63 -2.48 2.34
CA GLY A 133 16.50 -1.98 1.54
C GLY A 133 15.22 -1.72 2.33
N LEU A 134 15.19 -1.98 3.64
CA LEU A 134 14.14 -1.42 4.50
C LEU A 134 14.38 0.09 4.63
N GLY A 135 13.30 0.86 4.48
CA GLY A 135 13.28 2.28 4.79
C GLY A 135 11.89 2.65 5.29
N TYR A 136 11.84 3.53 6.28
CA TYR A 136 10.58 4.06 6.79
C TYR A 136 10.73 5.51 7.23
N LYS A 137 9.60 6.22 7.22
CA LYS A 137 9.47 7.59 7.74
C LYS A 137 8.19 7.69 8.54
N VAL A 138 8.24 8.44 9.64
CA VAL A 138 7.10 8.66 10.52
C VAL A 138 6.76 10.14 10.52
N PHE A 139 5.55 10.45 10.09
CA PHE A 139 5.01 11.80 10.05
C PHE A 139 3.95 11.97 11.14
N SER A 140 3.81 13.19 11.64
CA SER A 140 2.90 13.53 12.73
C SER A 140 2.21 14.86 12.42
N SER A 141 0.89 14.90 12.59
CA SER A 141 0.11 16.14 12.57
C SER A 141 -0.59 16.30 13.92
N GLN A 142 -0.23 17.36 14.64
CA GLN A 142 -0.88 17.75 15.89
C GLN A 142 -2.33 18.20 15.65
N ALA A 143 -2.57 18.90 14.54
CA ALA A 143 -3.89 19.41 14.19
C ALA A 143 -4.90 18.29 13.92
N ARG A 144 -4.42 17.15 13.41
CA ARG A 144 -5.24 15.97 13.10
C ARG A 144 -5.22 14.90 14.19
N ASN A 145 -4.35 15.04 15.19
CA ASN A 145 -4.02 13.99 16.17
C ASN A 145 -3.71 12.65 15.45
N GLU A 146 -2.84 12.71 14.44
CA GLU A 146 -2.56 11.58 13.54
C GLU A 146 -1.06 11.34 13.37
N ILE A 147 -0.67 10.06 13.32
CA ILE A 147 0.68 9.57 13.03
C ILE A 147 0.62 8.68 11.79
N VAL A 148 1.51 8.93 10.83
CA VAL A 148 1.62 8.14 9.59
C VAL A 148 2.99 7.48 9.51
N VAL A 149 3.03 6.15 9.46
CA VAL A 149 4.23 5.36 9.20
C VAL A 149 4.28 4.98 7.72
N ALA A 150 5.19 5.60 6.98
CA ALA A 150 5.37 5.36 5.54
C ALA A 150 6.56 4.45 5.29
N PHE A 151 6.32 3.32 4.61
CA PHE A 151 7.35 2.36 4.25
C PHE A 151 7.80 2.53 2.80
N ARG A 152 9.12 2.51 2.61
CA ARG A 152 9.78 2.52 1.31
C ARG A 152 9.59 1.19 0.60
N GLY A 153 9.31 1.24 -0.70
CA GLY A 153 9.40 0.08 -1.58
C GLY A 153 10.76 -0.01 -2.29
N THR A 154 10.95 -0.98 -3.17
CA THR A 154 12.15 -1.08 -4.02
C THR A 154 12.16 0.06 -5.06
N ASP A 155 13.32 0.52 -5.59
CA ASP A 155 13.44 1.64 -6.56
C ASP A 155 13.51 1.21 -8.04
N PHE A 156 12.59 1.69 -8.87
CA PHE A 156 12.24 1.17 -10.20
C PHE A 156 13.34 1.10 -11.25
N LYS A 157 14.45 1.82 -11.07
CA LYS A 157 15.59 1.68 -11.98
C LYS A 157 16.23 0.29 -11.89
N GLU A 158 15.96 -0.42 -10.79
CA GLU A 158 16.32 -1.81 -10.55
C GLU A 158 15.17 -2.79 -10.90
N ALA A 159 14.03 -2.32 -11.46
CA ALA A 159 12.73 -3.02 -11.62
C ALA A 159 12.66 -4.23 -12.53
N HIS A 160 13.64 -4.44 -13.40
CA HIS A 160 13.60 -5.57 -14.33
C HIS A 160 13.66 -6.93 -13.61
N ASP A 161 14.04 -6.95 -12.32
CA ASP A 161 14.13 -8.14 -11.46
C ASP A 161 12.91 -8.43 -10.56
N TRP A 162 11.86 -7.61 -10.61
CA TRP A 162 10.90 -7.57 -9.48
C TRP A 162 9.79 -8.58 -9.64
N ILE A 163 9.39 -8.84 -10.88
CA ILE A 163 8.36 -9.83 -11.22
C ILE A 163 8.88 -11.26 -10.95
N ALA A 164 10.20 -11.47 -10.98
CA ALA A 164 10.82 -12.76 -10.69
C ALA A 164 11.02 -13.04 -9.18
N ASN A 165 11.04 -12.01 -8.32
CA ASN A 165 11.54 -12.11 -6.93
C ASN A 165 10.52 -11.83 -5.81
N LEU A 166 9.21 -11.76 -6.10
CA LEU A 166 8.15 -11.41 -5.14
C LEU A 166 7.89 -12.43 -3.99
N ARG A 167 8.87 -12.69 -3.10
CA ARG A 167 8.80 -13.47 -1.82
C ARG A 167 8.32 -14.93 -1.85
N TRP A 168 7.51 -15.37 -2.81
CA TRP A 168 7.07 -16.76 -2.97
C TRP A 168 8.24 -17.75 -3.17
N VAL A 169 9.36 -17.26 -3.73
CA VAL A 169 10.62 -18.01 -3.86
C VAL A 169 11.50 -17.88 -2.61
N THR A 170 11.55 -16.71 -1.96
CA THR A 170 12.46 -16.44 -0.83
C THR A 170 11.90 -16.79 0.55
N ARG A 171 10.58 -16.99 0.72
CA ARG A 171 9.99 -17.40 2.02
C ARG A 171 10.52 -18.73 2.56
N PHE A 172 11.14 -19.54 1.70
CA PHE A 172 11.74 -20.82 2.05
C PHE A 172 13.22 -20.70 2.41
N LEU A 173 13.76 -19.47 2.42
CA LEU A 173 15.15 -19.19 2.78
C LEU A 173 15.18 -18.50 4.15
N PRO A 174 16.07 -18.92 5.08
CA PRO A 174 16.11 -18.43 6.46
C PRO A 174 16.80 -17.06 6.56
N TYR A 175 16.21 -16.01 5.97
CA TYR A 175 16.78 -14.66 6.00
C TYR A 175 15.96 -13.72 6.90
N TYR A 176 16.67 -12.81 7.59
CA TYR A 176 16.06 -11.68 8.28
C TYR A 176 15.66 -10.59 7.27
N ASP A 177 14.57 -10.87 6.56
CA ASP A 177 14.01 -10.02 5.51
C ASP A 177 13.32 -8.76 6.07
N GLN A 178 12.88 -7.87 5.19
CA GLN A 178 12.25 -6.60 5.57
C GLN A 178 10.94 -6.81 6.34
N TYR A 179 10.20 -7.90 6.09
CA TYR A 179 8.97 -8.21 6.82
C TYR A 179 9.28 -8.62 8.25
N ALA A 180 10.27 -9.51 8.46
CA ALA A 180 10.72 -9.89 9.78
C ALA A 180 11.29 -8.70 10.56
N GLN A 181 12.00 -7.80 9.88
CA GLN A 181 12.46 -6.54 10.48
C GLN A 181 11.28 -5.67 10.93
N VAL A 182 10.27 -5.47 10.08
CA VAL A 182 9.05 -4.74 10.47
C VAL A 182 8.35 -5.42 11.65
N GLN A 183 8.23 -6.75 11.64
CA GLN A 183 7.59 -7.48 12.73
C GLN A 183 8.28 -7.26 14.08
N ARG A 184 9.62 -7.18 14.10
CA ARG A 184 10.41 -6.98 15.32
C ARG A 184 10.44 -5.52 15.76
N HIS A 185 10.47 -4.58 14.83
CA HIS A 185 10.76 -3.18 15.14
C HIS A 185 9.56 -2.25 15.15
N ILE A 186 8.40 -2.65 14.62
CA ILE A 186 7.25 -1.75 14.56
C ILE A 186 6.81 -1.27 15.95
N GLY A 187 6.82 -2.15 16.95
CA GLY A 187 6.46 -1.79 18.33
C GLY A 187 7.32 -0.63 18.86
N PRO A 188 8.66 -0.80 18.93
CA PRO A 188 9.57 0.26 19.34
C PRO A 188 9.53 1.54 18.48
N ILE A 189 9.26 1.43 17.17
CA ILE A 189 9.08 2.59 16.28
C ILE A 189 7.84 3.38 16.72
N LEU A 190 6.73 2.70 16.98
CA LEU A 190 5.50 3.36 17.43
C LEU A 190 5.65 3.97 18.82
N ASP A 191 6.40 3.33 19.72
CA ASP A 191 6.64 3.87 21.06
C ASP A 191 7.36 5.23 21.00
N ARG A 192 8.41 5.32 20.17
CA ARG A 192 9.13 6.59 19.94
C ARG A 192 8.26 7.61 19.22
N ALA A 193 7.49 7.19 18.24
CA ALA A 193 6.57 8.06 17.52
C ALA A 193 5.51 8.68 18.45
N LEU A 194 4.91 7.88 19.33
CA LEU A 194 3.93 8.33 20.33
C LEU A 194 4.57 9.30 21.32
N ALA A 195 5.78 9.00 21.81
CA ALA A 195 6.52 9.89 22.70
C ALA A 195 6.83 11.26 22.04
N ALA A 196 7.13 11.27 20.74
CA ALA A 196 7.34 12.49 19.98
C ALA A 196 6.04 13.24 19.66
N HIS A 197 4.92 12.54 19.50
CA HIS A 197 3.61 13.11 19.17
C HIS A 197 2.94 13.83 20.35
N LYS A 198 3.16 13.40 21.60
CA LYS A 198 2.72 14.11 22.84
C LYS A 198 1.21 14.32 23.05
N LEU A 199 0.35 13.96 22.10
CA LEU A 199 -1.10 13.92 22.28
C LEU A 199 -1.57 12.51 22.65
N ALA A 200 -2.66 12.44 23.39
CA ALA A 200 -3.29 11.18 23.76
C ALA A 200 -4.05 10.57 22.57
N ASP A 201 -3.99 9.24 22.48
CA ASP A 201 -4.77 8.41 21.56
C ASP A 201 -4.78 8.89 20.09
N PRO A 202 -3.60 9.15 19.46
CA PRO A 202 -3.57 9.55 18.07
C PRO A 202 -4.03 8.42 17.15
N THR A 203 -4.63 8.78 16.03
CA THR A 203 -4.89 7.82 14.95
C THR A 203 -3.56 7.43 14.31
N ILE A 204 -3.25 6.13 14.28
CA ILE A 204 -2.03 5.62 13.66
C ILE A 204 -2.37 4.93 12.35
N VAL A 205 -1.74 5.40 11.28
CA VAL A 205 -1.93 4.95 9.90
C VAL A 205 -0.61 4.42 9.35
N ALA A 206 -0.65 3.32 8.60
CA ALA A 206 0.49 2.87 7.82
C ALA A 206 0.25 3.09 6.31
N THR A 207 1.30 3.46 5.58
CA THR A 207 1.22 3.66 4.13
C THR A 207 2.48 3.15 3.45
N GLY A 208 2.39 2.86 2.17
CA GLY A 208 3.55 2.48 1.38
C GLY A 208 3.17 2.04 -0.02
N HIS A 209 4.17 1.96 -0.87
CA HIS A 209 4.02 1.62 -2.28
C HIS A 209 4.73 0.31 -2.63
N SER A 210 4.13 -0.52 -3.49
CA SER A 210 4.74 -1.78 -3.95
C SER A 210 5.13 -2.69 -2.77
N LEU A 211 6.42 -2.98 -2.56
CA LEU A 211 6.90 -3.69 -1.36
C LEU A 211 6.51 -2.95 -0.07
N GLY A 212 6.63 -1.62 -0.02
CA GLY A 212 6.28 -0.81 1.13
C GLY A 212 4.79 -0.91 1.50
N GLY A 213 3.90 -1.11 0.53
CA GLY A 213 2.48 -1.34 0.78
C GLY A 213 2.20 -2.71 1.41
N GLY A 214 3.03 -3.71 1.14
CA GLY A 214 3.01 -5.00 1.83
C GLY A 214 3.55 -4.90 3.26
N LEU A 215 4.65 -4.15 3.45
CA LEU A 215 5.22 -3.86 4.77
C LEU A 215 4.26 -3.06 5.66
N ALA A 216 3.51 -2.11 5.09
CA ALA A 216 2.49 -1.34 5.82
C ALA A 216 1.36 -2.24 6.34
N GLN A 217 0.89 -3.19 5.52
CA GLN A 217 -0.09 -4.21 5.96
C GLN A 217 0.50 -5.11 7.05
N GLN A 218 1.74 -5.59 6.87
CA GLN A 218 2.45 -6.40 7.86
C GLN A 218 2.57 -5.68 9.21
N ALA A 219 2.90 -4.39 9.20
CA ALA A 219 3.00 -3.56 10.39
C ALA A 219 1.67 -3.54 11.16
N ALA A 220 0.55 -3.32 10.45
CA ALA A 220 -0.77 -3.29 11.06
C ALA A 220 -1.23 -4.64 11.61
N TYR A 221 -0.93 -5.74 10.90
CA TYR A 221 -1.21 -7.08 11.44
C TYR A 221 -0.35 -7.42 12.66
N LYS A 222 0.86 -6.86 12.75
CA LYS A 222 1.74 -7.09 13.89
C LYS A 222 1.37 -6.25 15.11
N ASP A 223 0.98 -5.00 14.90
CA ASP A 223 0.69 -4.04 15.97
C ASP A 223 -0.69 -3.40 15.80
N GLY A 224 -1.63 -3.81 16.65
CA GLY A 224 -3.03 -3.38 16.59
C GLY A 224 -3.28 -1.91 16.93
N ARG A 225 -2.24 -1.13 17.25
CA ARG A 225 -2.35 0.34 17.36
C ARG A 225 -2.54 0.99 15.98
N ILE A 226 -2.05 0.37 14.91
CA ILE A 226 -2.30 0.84 13.55
C ILE A 226 -3.71 0.40 13.12
N ARG A 227 -4.59 1.36 12.85
CA ARG A 227 -6.01 1.09 12.56
C ARG A 227 -6.41 1.34 11.11
N ALA A 228 -5.54 1.99 10.32
CA ALA A 228 -5.74 2.16 8.90
C ALA A 228 -4.45 1.90 8.11
N VAL A 229 -4.61 1.32 6.92
CA VAL A 229 -3.54 1.12 5.96
C VAL A 229 -3.95 1.65 4.60
N TYR A 230 -3.11 2.48 4.00
CA TYR A 230 -3.25 2.92 2.61
C TYR A 230 -2.09 2.36 1.79
N ALA A 231 -2.34 1.26 1.10
CA ALA A 231 -1.33 0.54 0.35
C ALA A 231 -1.47 0.86 -1.14
N PHE A 232 -0.46 1.50 -1.73
CA PHE A 232 -0.46 1.94 -3.12
C PHE A 232 0.24 0.91 -4.02
N ASP A 233 -0.47 0.45 -5.03
CA ASP A 233 -0.08 -0.65 -5.91
C ASP A 233 0.69 -1.78 -5.17
N PRO A 234 0.17 -2.30 -4.04
CA PRO A 234 0.94 -3.16 -3.17
C PRO A 234 1.32 -4.48 -3.85
N SER A 235 2.43 -5.02 -3.37
CA SER A 235 2.80 -6.42 -3.58
C SER A 235 1.69 -7.36 -3.07
N THR A 236 1.63 -8.57 -3.64
CA THR A 236 0.70 -9.63 -3.22
C THR A 236 0.96 -10.16 -1.81
N VAL A 237 2.17 -9.92 -1.29
CA VAL A 237 2.58 -10.36 0.04
C VAL A 237 2.07 -9.35 1.07
N THR A 238 1.32 -9.85 2.04
CA THR A 238 0.74 -9.01 3.11
C THR A 238 1.28 -9.35 4.50
N GLY A 239 1.95 -10.50 4.65
CA GLY A 239 2.47 -10.97 5.94
C GLY A 239 1.41 -11.48 6.92
N TYR A 240 0.14 -11.58 6.50
CA TYR A 240 -0.97 -11.97 7.36
C TYR A 240 -0.82 -13.36 8.00
N TYR A 241 -0.24 -14.31 7.25
CA TYR A 241 -0.03 -15.70 7.71
C TYR A 241 1.40 -15.96 8.20
N ASP A 242 2.21 -14.91 8.41
CA ASP A 242 3.58 -15.08 8.87
C ASP A 242 3.58 -15.49 10.36
N PRO A 243 4.45 -16.43 10.78
CA PRO A 243 4.55 -16.83 12.18
C PRO A 243 4.82 -15.64 13.11
N GLY A 244 4.17 -15.60 14.27
CA GLY A 244 4.35 -14.52 15.26
C GLY A 244 3.59 -13.23 14.95
N VAL A 245 2.76 -13.22 13.92
CA VAL A 245 1.83 -12.13 13.59
C VAL A 245 0.44 -12.48 14.14
N PRO A 246 -0.09 -11.74 15.13
CA PRO A 246 -1.46 -11.94 15.63
C PRO A 246 -2.49 -11.34 14.66
N GLY A 247 -2.49 -11.85 13.43
CA GLY A 247 -3.25 -11.31 12.31
C GLY A 247 -4.75 -11.36 12.55
N LYS A 248 -5.27 -12.40 13.22
CA LYS A 248 -6.71 -12.52 13.54
C LYS A 248 -7.14 -11.43 14.54
N GLU A 249 -6.35 -11.24 15.59
CA GLU A 249 -6.66 -10.31 16.68
C GLU A 249 -6.55 -8.85 16.22
N ASN A 250 -5.45 -8.50 15.55
CA ASN A 250 -5.20 -7.13 15.12
C ASN A 250 -6.01 -6.72 13.88
N SER A 251 -6.63 -7.67 13.18
CA SER A 251 -7.52 -7.37 12.06
C SER A 251 -8.88 -6.84 12.47
N VAL A 252 -9.28 -7.01 13.73
CA VAL A 252 -10.58 -6.54 14.20
C VAL A 252 -10.64 -5.01 14.16
N GLY A 253 -11.53 -4.48 13.33
CA GLY A 253 -11.68 -3.03 13.10
C GLY A 253 -10.55 -2.39 12.29
N LEU A 254 -9.64 -3.17 11.72
CA LEU A 254 -8.57 -2.66 10.85
C LEU A 254 -9.13 -2.33 9.45
N LEU A 255 -8.85 -1.13 8.97
CA LEU A 255 -9.19 -0.66 7.63
C LEU A 255 -7.97 -0.79 6.71
N ILE A 256 -8.14 -1.41 5.54
CA ILE A 256 -7.07 -1.51 4.54
C ILE A 256 -7.58 -1.06 3.18
N ASP A 257 -7.12 0.09 2.71
CA ASP A 257 -7.38 0.57 1.37
C ASP A 257 -6.20 0.22 0.47
N ARG A 258 -6.43 -0.71 -0.45
CA ARG A 258 -5.49 -1.04 -1.51
C ARG A 258 -5.82 -0.18 -2.72
N VAL A 259 -5.00 0.84 -2.93
CA VAL A 259 -5.17 1.86 -3.97
C VAL A 259 -4.34 1.47 -5.19
N TYR A 260 -4.97 1.46 -6.36
CA TYR A 260 -4.36 0.97 -7.59
C TYR A 260 -4.41 2.00 -8.72
N GLN A 261 -3.38 1.98 -9.54
CA GLN A 261 -3.40 2.61 -10.86
C GLN A 261 -3.91 1.60 -11.90
N ARG A 262 -4.78 2.02 -12.83
CA ARG A 262 -5.28 1.13 -13.89
C ARG A 262 -4.13 0.68 -14.82
N GLY A 263 -4.03 -0.63 -15.05
CA GLY A 263 -3.18 -1.20 -16.10
C GLY A 263 -1.72 -1.40 -15.70
N GLU A 264 -1.41 -1.40 -14.40
CA GLU A 264 -0.11 -1.77 -13.87
C GLU A 264 0.12 -3.30 -13.86
N VAL A 265 1.38 -3.70 -13.86
CA VAL A 265 1.82 -5.10 -14.12
C VAL A 265 1.52 -6.08 -12.98
N LEU A 266 1.40 -5.64 -11.73
CA LEU A 266 1.06 -6.48 -10.60
C LEU A 266 -0.45 -6.80 -10.52
N ALA A 267 -1.28 -6.14 -11.33
CA ALA A 267 -2.71 -6.46 -11.45
C ALA A 267 -2.93 -7.94 -11.76
N TYR A 268 -2.09 -8.53 -12.62
CA TYR A 268 -2.18 -9.93 -13.03
C TYR A 268 -1.84 -10.89 -11.89
N LEU A 269 -0.75 -10.63 -11.18
CA LEU A 269 -0.33 -11.46 -10.05
C LEU A 269 -1.33 -11.36 -8.90
N ARG A 270 -1.85 -10.15 -8.65
CA ARG A 270 -2.89 -9.93 -7.64
C ARG A 270 -4.18 -10.61 -7.99
N PHE A 271 -4.61 -10.58 -9.25
CA PHE A 271 -5.78 -11.32 -9.69
C PHE A 271 -5.67 -12.81 -9.32
N LEU A 272 -4.55 -13.46 -9.69
CA LEU A 272 -4.31 -14.85 -9.35
C LEU A 272 -4.38 -15.08 -7.83
N MET A 273 -3.76 -14.21 -7.04
CA MET A 273 -3.76 -14.35 -5.57
C MET A 273 -5.13 -14.12 -4.93
N THR A 274 -5.95 -13.22 -5.45
CA THR A 274 -7.32 -13.02 -4.94
C THR A 274 -8.24 -14.23 -5.17
N GLN A 275 -7.92 -15.09 -6.14
CA GLN A 275 -8.64 -16.37 -6.31
C GLN A 275 -8.25 -17.40 -5.22
N LEU A 276 -7.05 -17.28 -4.66
CA LEU A 276 -6.54 -18.20 -3.64
C LEU A 276 -6.82 -17.72 -2.21
N TYR A 277 -6.82 -16.40 -2.01
CA TYR A 277 -7.05 -15.75 -0.72
C TYR A 277 -8.12 -14.67 -0.89
N PRO A 278 -9.40 -14.99 -0.61
CA PRO A 278 -10.49 -14.04 -0.76
C PRO A 278 -10.28 -12.81 0.13
N VAL A 279 -10.78 -11.67 -0.33
CA VAL A 279 -10.52 -10.38 0.30
C VAL A 279 -11.54 -10.16 1.42
N ALA A 280 -11.06 -9.99 2.66
CA ALA A 280 -11.93 -9.78 3.81
C ALA A 280 -12.71 -8.46 3.69
N ALA A 281 -14.00 -8.50 4.03
CA ALA A 281 -14.89 -7.35 3.96
C ALA A 281 -15.08 -6.62 5.30
N PHE A 282 -14.78 -7.27 6.43
CA PHE A 282 -15.12 -6.77 7.76
C PHE A 282 -13.93 -6.74 8.72
N ASN A 283 -13.19 -7.85 8.83
CA ASN A 283 -12.07 -7.99 9.77
C ASN A 283 -10.86 -8.68 9.09
N PRO A 284 -9.95 -7.92 8.47
CA PRO A 284 -9.99 -6.47 8.27
C PRO A 284 -11.02 -6.07 7.19
N GLN A 285 -11.49 -4.82 7.19
CA GLN A 285 -12.26 -4.28 6.07
C GLN A 285 -11.29 -3.86 4.98
N ILE A 286 -11.14 -4.69 3.94
CA ILE A 286 -10.25 -4.39 2.83
C ILE A 286 -11.05 -3.77 1.68
N ARG A 287 -10.69 -2.55 1.28
CA ARG A 287 -11.22 -1.86 0.11
C ARG A 287 -10.22 -1.87 -1.02
N THR A 288 -10.67 -2.30 -2.19
CA THR A 288 -9.95 -2.14 -3.46
C THR A 288 -10.42 -0.84 -4.09
N VAL A 289 -9.51 0.11 -4.23
CA VAL A 289 -9.77 1.42 -4.81
C VAL A 289 -8.88 1.55 -6.02
N ARG A 290 -9.41 1.87 -7.19
CA ARG A 290 -8.61 1.97 -8.39
C ARG A 290 -8.92 3.26 -9.13
N PHE A 291 -7.87 3.96 -9.50
CA PHE A 291 -7.92 5.17 -10.28
C PHE A 291 -7.45 4.91 -11.71
N SER A 292 -7.96 5.72 -12.65
CA SER A 292 -7.59 5.68 -14.06
C SER A 292 -7.04 7.03 -14.47
N PHE A 293 -5.85 7.38 -13.98
CA PHE A 293 -5.12 8.55 -14.45
C PHE A 293 -4.42 8.20 -15.77
N GLY A 294 -4.43 9.09 -16.76
CA GLY A 294 -3.95 8.84 -18.12
C GLY A 294 -2.43 8.68 -18.24
N ALA A 295 -1.83 7.68 -17.59
CA ALA A 295 -0.41 7.39 -17.71
C ALA A 295 -0.11 6.79 -19.09
N GLU A 296 0.56 7.58 -19.93
CA GLU A 296 1.19 7.13 -21.16
C GLU A 296 2.38 6.20 -20.83
N GLY A 297 2.62 5.19 -21.66
CA GLY A 297 3.71 4.22 -21.49
C GLY A 297 3.28 2.79 -21.14
N GLY A 298 4.27 1.90 -21.03
CA GLY A 298 4.07 0.47 -20.78
C GLY A 298 3.58 0.14 -19.37
N VAL A 299 3.19 -1.12 -19.14
CA VAL A 299 2.62 -1.62 -17.87
C VAL A 299 3.51 -1.41 -16.64
N VAL A 300 4.84 -1.29 -16.81
CA VAL A 300 5.79 -0.99 -15.73
C VAL A 300 5.82 0.49 -15.39
N ALA A 301 5.70 1.38 -16.39
CA ALA A 301 5.63 2.82 -16.16
C ALA A 301 4.37 3.20 -15.35
N ARG A 302 3.28 2.44 -15.53
CA ARG A 302 2.04 2.61 -14.76
C ARG A 302 2.11 2.16 -13.30
N HIS A 303 3.21 1.52 -12.88
CA HIS A 303 3.47 1.14 -11.48
C HIS A 303 4.25 2.23 -10.72
N ASN A 304 4.38 3.43 -11.28
CA ASN A 304 5.15 4.51 -10.67
C ASN A 304 4.32 5.30 -9.66
N MET A 305 4.76 5.30 -8.40
CA MET A 305 4.12 6.06 -7.32
C MET A 305 4.02 7.57 -7.62
N ALA A 306 5.00 8.14 -8.30
CA ALA A 306 4.98 9.55 -8.67
C ALA A 306 3.82 9.85 -9.63
N ASP A 307 3.58 8.97 -10.62
CA ASP A 307 2.51 9.16 -11.59
C ASP A 307 1.13 9.03 -10.95
N LEU A 308 0.97 8.08 -10.02
CA LEU A 308 -0.26 7.92 -9.24
C LEU A 308 -0.51 9.12 -8.32
N ALA A 309 0.52 9.56 -7.58
CA ALA A 309 0.41 10.72 -6.69
C ALA A 309 0.11 12.02 -7.45
N ALA A 310 0.72 12.23 -8.62
CA ALA A 310 0.41 13.36 -9.50
C ALA A 310 -1.05 13.34 -9.96
N GLY A 311 -1.55 12.19 -10.43
CA GLY A 311 -2.96 12.07 -10.83
C GLY A 311 -3.94 12.32 -9.68
N LEU A 312 -3.61 11.84 -8.48
CA LEU A 312 -4.39 12.15 -7.26
C LEU A 312 -4.36 13.66 -6.95
N LEU A 313 -3.20 14.30 -7.05
CA LEU A 313 -3.02 15.73 -6.76
C LEU A 313 -3.82 16.60 -7.73
N GLU A 314 -3.69 16.36 -9.03
CA GLU A 314 -4.42 17.07 -10.08
C GLU A 314 -5.94 16.91 -9.91
N THR A 315 -6.39 15.69 -9.60
CA THR A 315 -7.82 15.38 -9.41
C THR A 315 -8.38 15.99 -8.12
N SER A 316 -7.55 16.15 -7.09
CA SER A 316 -7.96 16.71 -5.80
C SER A 316 -7.98 18.24 -5.81
N GLY A 317 -7.04 18.89 -6.50
CA GLY A 317 -6.87 20.34 -6.37
C GLY A 317 -6.51 20.73 -4.93
N THR A 318 -6.94 21.92 -4.48
CA THR A 318 -6.68 22.42 -3.12
C THR A 318 -7.44 21.62 -2.06
N PRO A 319 -6.93 21.48 -0.82
CA PRO A 319 -7.67 20.85 0.28
C PRO A 319 -9.10 21.39 0.45
N GLU A 320 -9.29 22.71 0.36
CA GLU A 320 -10.58 23.38 0.55
C GLU A 320 -11.57 23.00 -0.56
N ALA A 321 -11.14 23.12 -1.83
CA ALA A 321 -11.96 22.74 -2.97
C ALA A 321 -12.31 21.24 -3.00
N TRP A 322 -11.40 20.38 -2.55
CA TRP A 322 -11.70 18.95 -2.42
C TRP A 322 -12.70 18.70 -1.30
N ALA A 323 -12.50 19.29 -0.11
CA ALA A 323 -13.38 19.13 1.03
C ALA A 323 -14.83 19.50 0.70
N ALA A 324 -15.05 20.53 -0.13
CA ALA A 324 -16.38 20.94 -0.57
C ALA A 324 -17.14 19.90 -1.41
N ARG A 325 -16.44 18.91 -2.00
CA ARG A 325 -17.03 17.83 -2.83
C ARG A 325 -16.74 16.43 -2.32
N ALA A 326 -16.06 16.31 -1.18
CA ALA A 326 -15.67 15.03 -0.62
C ALA A 326 -16.91 14.20 -0.26
N LEU A 327 -16.90 12.92 -0.62
CA LEU A 327 -17.94 11.97 -0.24
C LEU A 327 -17.37 10.91 0.71
N PRO A 328 -18.18 10.38 1.64
CA PRO A 328 -17.75 9.26 2.47
C PRO A 328 -17.42 8.05 1.59
N LEU A 329 -16.39 7.31 1.98
CA LEU A 329 -16.03 6.09 1.29
C LEU A 329 -17.11 5.01 1.49
N PRO A 330 -17.41 4.21 0.45
CA PRO A 330 -18.26 3.04 0.59
C PRO A 330 -17.75 2.10 1.70
N ASN A 331 -18.70 1.55 2.47
CA ASN A 331 -18.46 0.53 3.49
C ASN A 331 -19.08 -0.81 3.05
N ALA A 332 -18.70 -1.89 3.72
CA ALA A 332 -19.30 -3.19 3.46
C ALA A 332 -20.81 -3.13 3.78
N PRO A 333 -21.68 -3.67 2.91
CA PRO A 333 -23.11 -3.71 3.19
C PRO A 333 -23.41 -4.75 4.28
N GLY A 334 -24.15 -4.34 5.32
CA GLY A 334 -24.61 -5.23 6.39
C GLY A 334 -23.65 -5.38 7.57
N SER A 335 -23.90 -6.38 8.42
CA SER A 335 -23.03 -6.76 9.53
C SER A 335 -22.09 -7.90 9.11
N ASP A 336 -20.94 -8.03 9.78
CA ASP A 336 -20.02 -9.16 9.59
C ASP A 336 -20.79 -10.50 9.67
N PRO A 337 -20.86 -11.32 8.61
CA PRO A 337 -21.53 -12.61 8.65
C PRO A 337 -20.82 -13.62 9.56
N GLY A 338 -19.67 -13.26 10.15
CA GLY A 338 -18.79 -14.14 10.90
C GLY A 338 -17.87 -14.95 9.99
N GLU A 339 -17.26 -16.01 10.51
CA GLU A 339 -16.37 -16.89 9.72
C GLU A 339 -17.11 -17.43 8.49
N THR A 340 -16.63 -17.02 7.31
CA THR A 340 -17.11 -17.52 6.02
C THR A 340 -16.92 -19.04 5.93
N TRP A 341 -17.68 -19.70 5.04
CA TRP A 341 -17.52 -21.14 4.81
C TRP A 341 -16.08 -21.52 4.42
N ILE A 342 -15.33 -20.61 3.77
CA ILE A 342 -13.92 -20.79 3.44
C ILE A 342 -13.08 -20.82 4.71
N TYR A 343 -13.30 -19.90 5.65
CA TYR A 343 -12.62 -19.94 6.95
C TYR A 343 -12.93 -21.24 7.70
N ARG A 344 -14.20 -21.69 7.71
CA ARG A 344 -14.59 -22.97 8.32
C ARG A 344 -13.92 -24.18 7.66
N LEU A 345 -13.78 -24.16 6.33
CA LEU A 345 -13.13 -25.22 5.57
C LEU A 345 -11.61 -25.26 5.83
N VAL A 346 -10.94 -24.09 5.83
CA VAL A 346 -9.51 -23.98 6.11
C VAL A 346 -9.20 -24.37 7.56
N ASP A 347 -10.00 -23.93 8.53
CA ASP A 347 -9.88 -24.35 9.94
C ASP A 347 -10.11 -25.85 10.09
N TRP A 348 -11.06 -26.44 9.35
CA TRP A 348 -11.31 -27.89 9.35
C TRP A 348 -10.13 -28.68 8.78
N ILE A 349 -9.49 -28.20 7.70
CA ILE A 349 -8.29 -28.81 7.11
C ILE A 349 -7.12 -28.75 8.11
N ASN A 350 -6.91 -27.62 8.76
CA ASN A 350 -5.77 -27.41 9.67
C ASN A 350 -5.90 -28.14 11.02
N ARG A 351 -7.09 -28.61 11.38
CA ARG A 351 -7.35 -29.42 12.60
C ARG A 351 -7.18 -30.93 12.37
N LYS A 352 -6.92 -31.36 11.13
CA LYS A 352 -6.72 -32.75 10.73
C LYS A 352 -5.24 -33.05 10.50
#